data_AF-A0A2S9FNS2-F1
#
_entry.id   AF-A0A2S9FNS2-F1
#
_cell.length_a   1.000
_cell.length_b   1.000
_cell.length_c   1.000
_cell.angle_alpha   90.00
_cell.angle_beta   90.00
_cell.angle_gamma   90.00
#
_symmetry.space_group_name_H-M   'P 1'
#
loop_
_entity.id
_entity.type
_entity.pdbx_description
1 polymer ?
#
loop_
_entity_poly.entity_id
_entity_poly.type
_entity_poly.pdbx_seq_one_letter_code
_entity_poly.pdbx_strand_id
1 'polypeptide(L)' 'MQFWSGATFVKTTEILPLARMLDEAGYDGMITSDHLIYPRHLKSVYPDSPDGLPPWQPETAWPDAWVLTGAM' A
#
# COMPACT_ATOMS: atom_id res chain seq x y z
N MET A 1 23.49 6.98 2.35
CA MET A 1 22.26 7.25 1.58
C MET A 1 21.13 6.63 2.37
N GLN A 2 19.93 7.23 2.32
CA GLN A 2 18.78 6.69 3.04
C GLN A 2 17.84 5.96 2.09
N PHE A 3 17.26 4.84 2.53
CA PHE A 3 16.42 3.97 1.71
C PHE A 3 15.06 3.74 2.36
N TRP A 4 13.99 3.85 1.56
CA TRP A 4 12.62 3.57 1.97
C TRP A 4 11.99 2.52 1.07
N SER A 5 11.11 1.71 1.63
CA SER A 5 10.31 0.74 0.88
C SER A 5 8.82 1.00 1.05
N GLY A 6 8.05 0.90 -0.04
CA GLY A 6 6.60 0.97 0.01
C GLY A 6 5.98 -0.41 0.28
N ALA A 7 4.90 -0.45 1.07
CA ALA A 7 4.14 -1.67 1.33
C ALA A 7 2.82 -1.77 0.53
N THR A 8 2.66 -0.96 -0.52
CA THR A 8 1.45 -0.97 -1.35
C THR A 8 1.20 -2.36 -1.93
N PHE A 9 -0.05 -2.82 -1.87
CA PHE A 9 -0.48 -4.14 -2.38
C PHE A 9 0.12 -5.38 -1.71
N VAL A 10 0.95 -5.20 -0.66
CA VAL A 10 1.36 -6.31 0.22
C VAL A 10 0.12 -6.78 0.98
N LYS A 11 -0.04 -8.10 1.18
CA LYS A 11 -1.14 -8.59 2.02
C LYS A 11 -1.00 -8.01 3.42
N THR A 12 -2.10 -7.52 3.99
CA THR A 12 -2.08 -6.84 5.30
C THR A 12 -1.39 -7.67 6.39
N THR A 13 -1.58 -9.00 6.40
CA THR A 13 -0.97 -9.92 7.36
C THR A 13 0.55 -10.12 7.16
N GLU A 14 1.09 -9.75 5.99
CA GLU A 14 2.50 -9.89 5.63
C GLU A 14 3.29 -8.57 5.86
N ILE A 15 2.62 -7.47 6.22
CA ILE A 15 3.28 -6.17 6.39
C ILE A 15 4.18 -6.13 7.64
N LEU A 16 3.74 -6.69 8.77
CA LEU A 16 4.56 -6.71 9.99
C LEU A 16 5.87 -7.52 9.84
N PRO A 17 5.87 -8.75 9.28
CA PRO A 17 7.13 -9.44 9.02
C PRO A 17 8.00 -8.70 7.99
N LEU A 18 7.40 -8.03 6.98
CA LEU A 18 8.14 -7.20 6.04
C LEU A 18 8.85 -6.03 6.74
N ALA A 19 8.17 -5.31 7.64
CA ALA A 19 8.76 -4.20 8.39
C ALA A 19 10.01 -4.64 9.14
N ARG A 20 9.94 -5.78 9.85
CA ARG A 20 11.09 -6.38 10.51
C ARG A 20 12.24 -6.73 9.55
N MET A 21 11.91 -7.29 8.38
CA MET A 21 12.93 -7.60 7.37
C MET A 21 13.61 -6.34 6.83
N LEU A 22 12.89 -5.23 6.71
CA LEU A 22 13.44 -3.94 6.27
C LEU A 22 14.38 -3.35 7.32
N ASP A 23 14.04 -3.44 8.61
CA ASP A 23 14.94 -3.05 9.71
C ASP A 23 16.23 -3.88 9.70
N GLU A 24 16.12 -5.21 9.58
CA GLU A 24 17.26 -6.13 9.52
C GLU A 24 18.15 -5.88 8.27
N ALA A 25 17.56 -5.42 7.17
CA ALA A 25 18.26 -5.05 5.95
C ALA A 25 18.84 -3.62 5.96
N GLY A 26 18.57 -2.81 6.99
CA GLY A 26 19.10 -1.46 7.16
C GLY A 26 18.38 -0.37 6.35
N TYR A 27 17.08 -0.55 6.07
CA TYR A 27 16.25 0.52 5.52
C TYR A 27 15.97 1.59 6.58
N ASP A 28 15.83 2.84 6.14
CA ASP A 28 15.53 3.99 7.00
C ASP A 28 14.02 4.17 7.25
N GLY A 29 13.18 3.44 6.52
CA GLY A 29 11.76 3.38 6.83
C GLY A 29 10.90 2.65 5.80
N MET A 30 9.63 2.53 6.17
CA MET A 30 8.59 1.96 5.32
C MET A 30 7.49 3.00 5.08
N ILE A 31 6.97 3.03 3.85
CA ILE A 31 5.84 3.89 3.46
C ILE A 31 4.58 3.04 3.48
N THR A 32 3.62 3.45 4.32
CA THR A 32 2.26 2.89 4.33
C THR A 32 1.40 3.62 3.32
N SER A 33 0.61 2.89 2.54
CA SER A 33 -0.31 3.46 1.56
C SER A 33 -1.73 3.45 2.11
N ASP A 34 -2.50 4.47 1.76
CA ASP A 34 -3.90 4.59 2.15
C ASP A 34 -4.76 4.93 0.93
N HIS A 35 -5.99 4.42 0.95
CA HIS A 35 -7.00 4.67 -0.09
C HIS A 35 -8.41 4.49 0.48
N LEU A 36 -8.97 5.57 1.03
CA LEU A 36 -10.24 5.56 1.75
C LEU A 36 -11.49 5.43 0.86
N ILE A 37 -11.40 5.82 -0.42
CA ILE A 37 -12.58 6.01 -1.26
C ILE A 37 -12.39 5.32 -2.60
N TYR A 38 -13.19 4.29 -2.86
CA TYR A 38 -13.37 3.73 -4.19
C TYR A 38 -14.73 4.14 -4.76
N PRO A 39 -14.82 4.72 -5.98
CA PRO A 39 -16.10 5.10 -6.57
C PRO A 39 -17.00 3.87 -6.78
N ARG A 40 -18.24 3.90 -6.28
CA ARG A 40 -19.24 2.84 -6.54
C ARG A 40 -19.50 2.64 -8.04
N HIS A 41 -19.44 3.73 -8.81
CA HIS A 41 -19.56 3.70 -10.26
C HIS A 41 -18.34 4.41 -10.86
N LEU A 42 -17.37 3.63 -11.34
CA LEU A 42 -16.16 4.17 -11.95
C LEU A 42 -16.46 4.63 -13.39
N LYS A 43 -16.44 5.95 -13.62
CA LYS A 43 -16.62 6.57 -14.95
C LYS A 43 -15.37 7.23 -15.51
N SER A 44 -14.42 7.55 -14.63
CA SER A 44 -13.12 8.12 -15.00
C SER A 44 -12.23 7.04 -15.57
N VAL A 45 -11.51 7.37 -16.65
CA VAL A 45 -10.48 6.50 -17.22
C VAL A 45 -9.20 6.65 -16.39
N TYR A 46 -8.65 5.53 -15.94
CA TYR A 46 -7.34 5.52 -15.30
C TYR A 46 -6.26 5.82 -16.35
N PRO A 47 -5.42 6.86 -16.15
CA PRO A 47 -4.39 7.21 -17.11
C PRO A 47 -3.47 6.03 -17.41
N ASP A 48 -3.07 5.89 -18.68
CA ASP A 48 -2.10 4.90 -19.16
C ASP A 48 -2.47 3.42 -18.89
N SER A 49 -3.73 3.14 -18.54
CA SER A 49 -4.26 1.77 -18.44
C SER A 49 -4.88 1.32 -19.77
N PRO A 50 -4.51 0.14 -20.33
CA PRO A 50 -5.06 -0.36 -21.58
C PRO A 50 -6.58 -0.54 -21.59
N ASP A 51 -7.18 -0.89 -20.45
CA ASP A 51 -8.62 -1.06 -20.27
C ASP A 51 -9.28 0.15 -19.57
N GLY A 52 -8.49 1.16 -19.20
CA GLY A 52 -8.95 2.34 -18.50
C GLY A 52 -9.32 2.10 -17.03
N LEU A 53 -9.02 0.92 -16.46
CA LEU A 53 -9.30 0.58 -15.07
C LEU A 53 -8.05 0.77 -14.19
N PRO A 54 -8.21 1.12 -12.90
CA PRO A 54 -7.11 1.13 -11.95
C PRO A 54 -6.58 -0.29 -11.73
N PRO A 55 -5.29 -0.46 -11.39
CA PRO A 55 -4.69 -1.77 -11.14
C PRO A 55 -5.13 -2.43 -9.82
N TRP A 56 -6.11 -1.86 -9.10
CA TRP A 56 -6.66 -2.40 -7.85
C TRP A 56 -8.18 -2.49 -7.89
N GLN A 57 -8.72 -3.41 -7.09
CA GLN A 57 -10.15 -3.67 -6.98
C GLN A 57 -10.76 -2.92 -5.78
N PRO A 58 -12.08 -2.71 -5.74
CA PRO A 58 -12.75 -2.11 -4.59
C PRO A 58 -12.46 -2.83 -3.26
N GLU A 59 -12.22 -4.15 -3.31
CA GLU A 59 -11.95 -5.00 -2.16
C GLU A 59 -10.47 -5.07 -1.78
N THR A 60 -9.58 -4.40 -2.53
CA THR A 60 -8.16 -4.32 -2.18
C THR A 60 -8.02 -3.72 -0.77
N ALA A 61 -7.29 -4.41 0.09
CA ALA A 61 -7.11 -4.00 1.47
C ALA A 61 -6.19 -2.78 1.56
N TRP A 62 -6.69 -1.73 2.22
CA TRP A 62 -5.93 -0.53 2.58
C TRP A 62 -6.04 -0.37 4.11
N PRO A 63 -5.14 -0.97 4.90
CA PRO A 63 -5.17 -0.82 6.34
C PRO A 63 -4.92 0.65 6.72
N ASP A 64 -5.62 1.14 7.75
CA ASP A 64 -5.42 2.49 8.25
C ASP A 64 -3.93 2.72 8.57
N ALA A 65 -3.36 3.77 7.98
CA ALA A 65 -1.93 4.03 8.03
C ALA A 65 -1.42 4.24 9.46
N TRP A 66 -2.21 4.88 10.33
CA TRP A 66 -1.80 5.17 11.71
C TRP A 66 -1.84 3.93 12.59
N VAL A 67 -2.89 3.11 12.44
CA VAL A 67 -3.00 1.83 13.14
C VAL A 67 -1.89 0.88 12.69
N LEU A 68 -1.61 0.82 11.38
CA LEU A 68 -0.54 0.00 10.84
C LEU A 68 0.83 0.45 11.35
N THR A 69 1.09 1.77 11.36
CA THR A 69 2.32 2.33 11.94
C THR A 69 2.45 2.02 13.43
N GLY A 70 1.38 2.07 14.20
CA GLY A 70 1.42 1.73 15.63
C GLY A 70 1.55 0.23 15.93
N ALA A 71 1.28 -0.63 14.95
CA ALA A 71 1.41 -2.10 15.08
C ALA A 71 2.82 -2.62 14.73
N MET A 72 3.64 -1.81 14.06
CA MET A 72 5.05 -2.07 13.76
C MET A 72 5.93 -1.56 14.89
#